data_AF-A0A2U1PHZ7-F1
#
_entry.id   AF-A0A2U1PHZ7-F1
#
_cell.length_a   1.000
_cell.length_b   1.000
_cell.length_c   1.000
_cell.angle_alpha   90.00
_cell.angle_beta   90.00
_cell.angle_gamma   90.00
#
_symmetry.space_group_name_H-M   'P 1'
#
loop_
_entity.id
_entity.type
_entity.pdbx_description
1 polymer ?
#
loop_
_entity_poly.entity_id
_entity_poly.type
_entity_poly.pdbx_seq_one_letter_code
_entity_poly.pdbx_strand_id
1 'polypeptide(L)'
;MPDDSLKLQYFELSHSKLKTLHLGSAPNLEALILEGCNDLVELQMPAESPKLEYLDLKNSKLTNLHLMNTPNLKTLILEGCNDLVELEMPSECRKLAFSSSVI
;
A
#
# COMPACT_ATOMS: atom_id res chain seq x y z
N MET A 1 -17.10 17.59 13.30
CA MET A 1 -16.21 18.21 12.30
C MET A 1 -16.41 17.45 11.00
N PRO A 2 -16.52 18.10 9.82
CA PRO A 2 -16.54 17.35 8.58
C PRO A 2 -15.19 16.66 8.44
N ASP A 3 -15.23 15.36 8.21
CA ASP A 3 -14.07 14.49 8.12
C ASP A 3 -13.40 14.73 6.75
N ASP A 4 -12.43 15.65 6.68
CA ASP A 4 -11.72 15.96 5.44
C ASP A 4 -10.89 14.76 4.92
N SER A 5 -10.74 13.69 5.72
CA SER A 5 -10.18 12.42 5.26
C SER A 5 -11.05 11.74 4.18
N LEU A 6 -12.31 12.16 4.05
CA LEU A 6 -13.26 11.64 3.06
C LEU A 6 -12.98 12.12 1.62
N LYS A 7 -11.96 12.94 1.35
CA LYS A 7 -11.68 13.41 -0.02
C LYS A 7 -10.38 12.88 -0.62
N LEU A 8 -9.50 12.29 0.18
CA LEU A 8 -8.20 11.83 -0.30
C LEU A 8 -8.39 10.62 -1.23
N GLN A 9 -8.16 10.83 -2.52
CA GLN A 9 -8.23 9.79 -3.56
C GLN A 9 -6.84 9.33 -4.00
N TYR A 10 -5.87 10.23 -3.97
CA TYR A 10 -4.50 9.97 -4.42
C TYR A 10 -3.53 10.46 -3.35
N PHE A 11 -2.62 9.59 -2.93
CA PHE A 11 -1.55 9.93 -2.00
C PHE A 11 -0.22 9.41 -2.51
N GLU A 12 0.70 10.33 -2.78
CA GLU A 12 2.06 10.03 -3.21
C GLU A 12 3.06 10.65 -2.23
N LEU A 13 4.03 9.84 -1.82
CA LEU A 13 5.13 10.28 -0.97
C LEU A 13 6.43 9.56 -1.31
N SER A 14 6.81 9.64 -2.58
CA SER A 14 7.99 8.97 -3.14
C SER A 14 9.31 9.51 -2.57
N HIS A 15 10.32 8.64 -2.50
CA HIS A 15 11.70 8.95 -2.04
C HIS A 15 11.81 9.59 -0.66
N SER A 16 10.83 9.33 0.21
CA SER A 16 10.83 9.85 1.57
C SER A 16 11.69 9.01 2.51
N LYS A 17 12.21 9.65 3.57
CA LYS A 17 12.96 8.99 4.66
C LYS A 17 12.04 8.54 5.81
N LEU A 18 10.77 8.33 5.51
CA LEU A 18 9.81 7.85 6.49
C LEU A 18 10.17 6.43 6.89
N LYS A 19 10.06 6.18 8.20
CA LYS A 19 10.20 4.83 8.75
C LYS A 19 8.85 4.15 8.92
N THR A 20 7.82 4.93 9.23
CA THR A 20 6.46 4.46 9.44
C THR A 20 5.47 5.36 8.71
N LEU A 21 4.36 4.79 8.24
CA LEU A 21 3.24 5.55 7.70
C LEU A 21 1.91 4.97 8.21
N HIS A 22 1.07 5.85 8.75
CA HIS A 22 -0.24 5.51 9.27
C HIS A 22 -1.27 6.35 8.51
N LEU A 23 -2.08 5.72 7.66
CA LEU A 23 -3.04 6.43 6.81
C LEU A 23 -4.34 6.80 7.53
N GLY A 24 -4.56 6.27 8.74
CA GLY A 24 -5.77 6.53 9.52
C GLY A 24 -7.03 6.05 8.78
N SER A 25 -8.02 6.93 8.65
CA SER A 25 -9.21 6.70 7.81
C SER A 25 -8.96 7.29 6.44
N ALA A 26 -9.01 6.49 5.37
CA ALA A 26 -8.92 6.97 4.00
C ALA A 26 -9.84 6.14 3.07
N PRO A 27 -11.17 6.14 3.32
CA PRO A 27 -12.10 5.22 2.65
C PRO A 27 -12.23 5.50 1.14
N ASN A 28 -11.81 6.69 0.69
CA ASN A 28 -11.86 7.10 -0.70
C ASN A 28 -10.53 7.03 -1.43
N LEU A 29 -9.47 6.51 -0.79
CA LEU A 29 -8.16 6.37 -1.40
C LEU A 29 -8.21 5.33 -2.53
N GLU A 30 -7.82 5.77 -3.72
CA GLU A 30 -7.79 4.98 -4.97
C GLU A 30 -6.36 4.58 -5.33
N ALA A 31 -5.37 5.43 -5.04
CA ALA A 31 -3.96 5.16 -5.30
C ALA A 31 -3.04 5.63 -4.16
N LEU A 32 -2.12 4.74 -3.79
CA LEU A 32 -1.06 4.97 -2.82
C LEU A 32 0.31 4.69 -3.47
N ILE A 33 1.19 5.69 -3.50
CA ILE A 33 2.53 5.58 -4.07
C ILE A 33 3.58 5.97 -3.02
N LEU A 34 4.41 5.02 -2.65
CA LEU A 34 5.52 5.17 -1.71
C LEU A 34 6.85 4.70 -2.31
N GLU A 35 6.97 4.79 -3.64
CA GLU A 35 8.17 4.37 -4.38
C GLU A 35 9.44 5.00 -3.77
N GLY A 36 10.49 4.20 -3.60
CA GLY A 36 11.79 4.68 -3.16
C GLY A 36 11.84 5.09 -1.69
N CYS A 37 10.84 4.75 -0.89
CA CYS A 37 10.87 4.90 0.56
C CYS A 37 11.72 3.81 1.21
N ASN A 38 13.04 3.87 0.96
CA ASN A 38 14.04 2.87 1.34
C ASN A 38 14.24 2.69 2.86
N ASP A 39 13.60 3.51 3.69
CA ASP A 39 13.63 3.42 5.15
C ASP A 39 12.29 2.99 5.75
N LEU A 40 11.26 2.82 4.92
CA LEU A 40 9.91 2.44 5.36
C LEU A 40 9.90 0.97 5.78
N VAL A 41 9.72 0.75 7.07
CA VAL A 41 9.68 -0.59 7.69
C VAL A 41 8.29 -0.97 8.20
N GLU A 42 7.40 0.01 8.37
CA GLU A 42 6.03 -0.21 8.82
C GLU A 42 5.03 0.62 8.00
N LEU A 43 4.03 -0.04 7.43
CA LEU A 43 2.89 0.59 6.77
C LEU A 43 1.60 0.09 7.41
N GLN A 44 0.87 0.99 8.06
CA GLN A 44 -0.45 0.72 8.60
C GLN A 44 -1.53 1.18 7.63
N MET A 45 -2.14 0.20 6.95
CA MET A 45 -3.28 0.42 6.07
C MET A 45 -4.53 0.84 6.87
N PRO A 46 -5.44 1.63 6.27
CA PRO A 46 -6.75 1.88 6.86
C PRO A 46 -7.49 0.58 7.14
N ALA A 47 -8.34 0.57 8.17
CA ALA A 47 -9.15 -0.58 8.54
C ALA A 47 -9.96 -1.12 7.36
N GLU A 48 -10.45 -0.23 6.49
CA GLU A 48 -11.05 -0.58 5.20
C GLU A 48 -10.52 0.36 4.12
N SER A 49 -10.13 -0.20 2.98
CA SER A 49 -9.69 0.54 1.79
C SER A 49 -10.49 0.08 0.57
N PRO A 50 -11.82 0.31 0.55
CA PRO A 50 -12.71 -0.28 -0.44
C PRO A 50 -12.50 0.28 -1.85
N LYS A 51 -11.84 1.43 -2.00
CA LYS A 51 -11.58 2.04 -3.32
C LYS A 51 -10.15 1.90 -3.81
N LEU A 52 -9.25 1.34 -3.01
CA LEU A 52 -7.84 1.28 -3.38
C LEU A 52 -7.66 0.32 -4.56
N GLU A 53 -7.20 0.84 -5.69
CA GLU A 53 -6.98 0.09 -6.92
C GLU A 53 -5.48 -0.07 -7.23
N TYR A 54 -4.65 0.87 -6.76
CA TYR A 54 -3.22 0.92 -7.07
C TYR A 54 -2.38 1.13 -5.81
N LEU A 55 -1.41 0.24 -5.59
CA LEU A 55 -0.45 0.31 -4.50
C LEU A 55 0.97 0.10 -5.04
N ASP A 56 1.82 1.11 -4.89
CA ASP A 56 3.23 1.04 -5.24
C ASP A 56 4.11 1.25 -4.00
N LEU A 57 4.87 0.20 -3.69
CA LEU A 57 5.79 0.14 -2.56
C LEU A 57 7.22 -0.16 -3.03
N LYS A 58 7.51 0.07 -4.31
CA LYS A 58 8.81 -0.19 -4.92
C LYS A 58 9.96 0.32 -4.05
N ASN A 59 10.98 -0.50 -3.87
CA ASN A 59 12.17 -0.21 -3.06
C ASN A 59 11.84 0.18 -1.59
N SER A 60 10.84 -0.43 -0.97
CA SER A 60 10.61 -0.31 0.48
C SER A 60 11.34 -1.41 1.28
N LYS A 61 11.50 -1.21 2.60
CA LYS A 61 12.05 -2.19 3.54
C LYS A 61 10.97 -2.81 4.43
N LEU A 62 9.75 -2.87 3.93
CA LEU A 62 8.64 -3.50 4.63
C LEU A 62 8.95 -4.98 4.80
N THR A 63 8.83 -5.48 6.03
CA THR A 63 8.99 -6.92 6.31
C THR A 63 7.67 -7.66 6.20
N ASN A 64 6.56 -7.00 6.52
CA ASN A 64 5.22 -7.56 6.48
C ASN A 64 4.26 -6.57 5.80
N LEU A 65 3.30 -7.09 5.03
CA LEU A 65 2.28 -6.30 4.36
C LEU A 65 0.91 -6.98 4.46
N HIS A 66 -0.04 -6.31 5.11
CA HIS A 66 -1.41 -6.79 5.32
C HIS A 66 -2.40 -6.04 4.42
N LEU A 67 -2.99 -6.75 3.46
CA LEU A 67 -3.91 -6.19 2.45
C LEU A 67 -5.30 -6.85 2.46
N MET A 68 -5.64 -7.61 3.51
CA MET A 68 -6.92 -8.33 3.63
C MET A 68 -8.17 -7.46 3.41
N ASN A 69 -8.07 -6.14 3.65
CA ASN A 69 -9.18 -5.19 3.54
C ASN A 69 -9.06 -4.25 2.31
N THR A 70 -8.37 -4.68 1.24
CA THR A 70 -8.29 -3.97 -0.05
C THR A 70 -8.96 -4.80 -1.18
N PRO A 71 -10.29 -5.01 -1.15
CA PRO A 71 -10.97 -5.97 -2.03
C PRO A 71 -10.94 -5.57 -3.53
N ASN A 72 -10.67 -4.30 -3.83
CA ASN A 72 -10.65 -3.77 -5.20
C ASN A 72 -9.23 -3.51 -5.73
N LEU A 73 -8.19 -3.99 -5.04
CA LEU A 73 -6.81 -3.78 -5.47
C LEU A 73 -6.57 -4.48 -6.83
N LYS A 74 -6.14 -3.71 -7.82
CA LYS A 74 -5.89 -4.17 -9.20
C LYS A 74 -4.39 -4.28 -9.48
N THR A 75 -3.60 -3.38 -8.91
CA THR A 75 -2.15 -3.31 -9.13
C THR A 75 -1.41 -3.23 -7.81
N LEU A 76 -0.44 -4.12 -7.64
CA LEU A 76 0.48 -4.13 -6.52
C LEU A 76 1.92 -4.22 -7.04
N ILE A 77 2.72 -3.19 -6.75
CA ILE A 77 4.14 -3.10 -7.14
C ILE A 77 5.02 -3.29 -5.91
N LEU A 78 5.82 -4.35 -5.93
CA LEU A 78 6.75 -4.74 -4.86
C LEU A 78 8.18 -4.93 -5.38
N GLU A 79 8.49 -4.38 -6.56
CA GLU A 79 9.84 -4.46 -7.13
C GLU A 79 10.87 -3.85 -6.17
N GLY A 80 11.93 -4.58 -5.87
CA GLY A 80 12.98 -4.13 -4.96
C GLY A 80 12.62 -4.18 -3.46
N CYS A 81 11.45 -4.71 -3.09
CA CYS A 81 11.08 -4.98 -1.68
C CYS A 81 11.78 -6.25 -1.16
N ASN A 82 13.10 -6.21 -1.04
CA ASN A 82 13.92 -7.40 -0.74
C ASN A 82 13.77 -7.92 0.71
N ASP A 83 13.24 -7.10 1.62
CA ASP A 83 13.07 -7.46 3.03
C ASP A 83 11.67 -8.03 3.34
N LEU A 84 10.75 -8.08 2.37
CA LEU A 84 9.38 -8.54 2.56
C LEU A 84 9.32 -10.06 2.74
N VAL A 85 8.88 -10.50 3.92
CA VAL A 85 8.78 -11.90 4.33
C VAL A 85 7.32 -12.38 4.34
N GLU A 86 6.39 -11.50 4.73
CA GLU A 86 4.97 -11.84 4.87
C GLU A 86 4.08 -10.91 4.04
N LEU A 87 3.21 -11.51 3.23
CA LEU A 87 2.22 -10.82 2.42
C LEU A 87 0.86 -11.50 2.60
N GLU A 88 -0.08 -10.80 3.22
CA GLU A 88 -1.46 -11.27 3.36
C GLU A 88 -2.38 -10.54 2.37
N MET A 89 -3.08 -11.32 1.55
CA MET A 89 -3.95 -10.82 0.48
C MET A 89 -5.36 -11.42 0.59
N PRO A 90 -6.42 -10.67 0.21
CA PRO A 90 -7.77 -11.21 0.15
C PRO A 90 -7.84 -12.42 -0.79
N SER A 91 -8.60 -13.46 -0.41
CA SER A 91 -8.80 -14.65 -1.24
C SER A 91 -9.47 -14.35 -2.59
N GLU A 92 -10.18 -13.24 -2.70
CA GLU A 92 -10.95 -12.83 -3.88
C GLU A 92 -10.14 -12.06 -4.93
N CYS A 93 -8.84 -11.82 -4.68
CA CYS A 93 -7.91 -11.07 -5.53
C CYS A 93 -7.55 -11.78 -6.85
N ARG A 94 -8.56 -12.12 -7.68
CA ARG A 94 -8.43 -12.88 -8.92
C ARG A 94 -7.90 -12.09 -10.12
N LYS A 95 -7.68 -10.77 -9.98
CA LYS A 95 -7.34 -9.86 -11.09
C LYS A 95 -6.08 -9.02 -10.85
N LEU A 96 -5.28 -9.33 -9.83
CA LEU A 96 -4.09 -8.55 -9.54
C LEU A 96 -3.02 -8.75 -10.61
N ALA A 97 -2.56 -7.63 -11.16
CA ALA A 97 -1.29 -7.56 -11.84
C ALA A 97 -0.19 -7.46 -10.78
N PHE A 98 0.64 -8.50 -10.70
CA PHE A 98 1.83 -8.52 -9.85
C PHE A 98 3.06 -8.20 -10.70
N SER A 99 3.80 -7.16 -10.29
CA SER A 99 5.18 -6.96 -10.74
C SER A 99 6.10 -7.10 -9.52
N SER A 100 6.67 -8.28 -9.34
CA SER A 100 7.81 -8.51 -8.45
C SER A 100 8.95 -9.13 -9.25
N SER A 101 10.17 -8.62 -9.07
CA SER A 101 11.37 -9.20 -9.68
C SER A 101 12.10 -10.18 -8.76
N VAL A 102 11.55 -10.47 -7.58
CA VAL A 102 12.14 -11.39 -6.58
C VAL A 102 11.00 -12.10 -5.84
N ILE A 103 10.85 -13.40 -6.08
CA ILE A 103 10.45 -14.43 -5.10
C ILE A 103 11.39 -15.61 -5.35
#